data_AF-A0A6L8A4J2-F1
#
_entry.id   AF-A0A6L8A4J2-F1
#
_cell.length_a   1.000
_cell.length_b   1.000
_cell.length_c   1.000
_cell.angle_alpha   90.00
_cell.angle_beta   90.00
_cell.angle_gamma   90.00
#
_symmetry.space_group_name_H-M   'P 1'
#
loop_
_entity.id
_entity.type
_entity.pdbx_description
1 polymer ?
#
loop_
_entity_poly.entity_id
_entity_poly.type
_entity_poly.pdbx_seq_one_letter_code
_entity_poly.pdbx_strand_id
1 'polypeptide(L)'
;MTLPEGKRLAYQRRQKDTGWGRAIAHPIIGSFYAPYYAISRRTITPLLYGLAANIAAIIIPMPLIIIFLTEQEIASLTQEPLVYILVYVYFFAVELIVTKLGIDRARESARVALKNENQSPAD
;
A
#
# COMPACT_ATOMS: atom_id res chain seq x y z
N MET A 1 -16.85 15.65 20.56
CA MET A 1 -16.93 16.14 19.16
C MET A 1 -17.37 15.00 18.26
N THR A 2 -18.56 15.10 17.68
CA THR A 2 -19.14 14.08 16.79
C THR A 2 -18.51 14.13 15.39
N LEU A 3 -18.32 12.99 14.74
CA LEU A 3 -17.78 12.94 13.38
C LEU A 3 -18.89 13.29 12.37
N PRO A 4 -18.59 14.08 11.32
CA PRO A 4 -19.51 14.24 10.20
C PRO A 4 -19.89 12.87 9.62
N GLU A 5 -21.15 12.67 9.26
CA GLU A 5 -21.69 11.37 8.87
C GLU A 5 -20.87 10.66 7.80
N GLY A 6 -20.47 11.38 6.74
CA GLY A 6 -19.65 10.80 5.67
C GLY A 6 -18.26 10.34 6.15
N LYS A 7 -17.69 10.97 7.18
CA LYS A 7 -16.39 10.58 7.76
C LYS A 7 -16.56 9.35 8.64
N ARG A 8 -17.62 9.31 9.46
CA ARG A 8 -17.99 8.14 10.27
C ARG A 8 -18.23 6.90 9.38
N LEU A 9 -19.01 7.05 8.31
CA LEU A 9 -19.27 5.96 7.35
C LEU A 9 -17.98 5.48 6.67
N ALA A 10 -17.11 6.40 6.24
CA ALA A 10 -15.82 6.03 5.66
C ALA A 10 -14.96 5.23 6.65
N TYR A 11 -14.94 5.62 7.93
CA TYR A 11 -14.18 4.94 8.98
C TYR A 11 -14.73 3.54 9.29
N GLN A 12 -16.06 3.40 9.36
CA GLN A 12 -16.72 2.11 9.49
C GLN A 12 -16.41 1.20 8.29
N ARG A 13 -16.42 1.75 7.08
CA ARG A 13 -16.07 1.01 5.87
C ARG A 13 -14.62 0.51 5.89
N ARG A 14 -13.68 1.24 6.50
CA ARG A 14 -12.28 0.77 6.68
C ARG A 14 -12.18 -0.43 7.62
N GLN A 15 -13.09 -0.56 8.59
CA GLN A 15 -13.07 -1.72 9.49
C GLN A 15 -13.39 -3.03 8.77
N LYS A 16 -14.03 -2.96 7.59
CA LYS A 16 -14.29 -4.12 6.73
C LYS A 16 -13.06 -4.52 5.89
N ASP A 17 -11.93 -3.84 6.06
CA ASP A 17 -10.73 -3.99 5.22
C ASP A 17 -9.74 -4.93 5.93
N THR A 18 -10.17 -6.16 6.19
CA THR A 18 -9.40 -7.14 6.99
C THR A 18 -8.55 -8.07 6.14
N GLY A 19 -9.00 -8.41 4.93
CA GLY A 19 -8.32 -9.32 4.02
C GLY A 19 -7.30 -8.67 3.08
N TRP A 20 -6.70 -9.49 2.23
CA TRP A 20 -5.69 -9.08 1.24
C TRP A 20 -6.28 -8.59 -0.07
N GLY A 21 -7.54 -8.89 -0.40
CA GLY A 21 -8.12 -8.58 -1.72
C GLY A 21 -8.02 -7.10 -2.11
N ARG A 22 -8.10 -6.20 -1.13
CA ARG A 22 -7.93 -4.76 -1.39
C ARG A 22 -6.48 -4.33 -1.57
N ALA A 23 -5.55 -5.02 -0.91
CA ALA A 23 -4.13 -4.82 -1.13
C ALA A 23 -3.73 -5.33 -2.52
N ILE A 24 -4.24 -6.50 -2.94
CA ILE A 24 -4.04 -7.09 -4.27
C ILE A 24 -4.63 -6.22 -5.39
N ALA A 25 -5.76 -5.57 -5.13
CA ALA A 25 -6.39 -4.68 -6.12
C ALA A 25 -5.54 -3.42 -6.41
N HIS A 26 -4.66 -2.99 -5.51
CA HIS A 26 -3.79 -1.83 -5.76
C HIS A 26 -2.76 -2.07 -6.87
N PRO A 27 -1.94 -3.13 -6.88
CA PRO A 27 -1.01 -3.36 -7.97
C PRO A 27 -1.72 -3.83 -9.26
N ILE A 28 -2.81 -4.61 -9.17
CA ILE A 28 -3.44 -5.22 -10.36
C ILE A 28 -4.33 -4.23 -11.14
N ILE A 29 -5.12 -3.42 -10.43
CA ILE A 29 -6.07 -2.46 -11.05
C ILE A 29 -5.90 -1.05 -10.45
N GLY A 30 -4.68 -0.73 -10.02
CA GLY A 30 -4.36 0.46 -9.21
C GLY A 30 -4.80 1.78 -9.78
N SER A 31 -4.65 1.97 -11.09
CA SER A 31 -5.03 3.20 -11.78
C SER A 31 -6.50 3.57 -11.55
N PHE A 32 -7.37 2.58 -11.34
CA PHE A 32 -8.80 2.79 -11.06
C PHE A 32 -9.15 2.56 -9.60
N TYR A 33 -8.51 1.56 -8.96
CA TYR A 33 -8.85 1.17 -7.62
C TYR A 33 -8.29 2.12 -6.56
N ALA A 34 -7.08 2.67 -6.74
CA ALA A 34 -6.51 3.59 -5.76
C ALA A 34 -7.32 4.90 -5.62
N PRO A 35 -7.77 5.58 -6.70
CA PRO A 35 -8.69 6.71 -6.59
C PRO A 35 -10.03 6.33 -5.94
N TYR A 36 -10.63 5.20 -6.37
CA TYR A 36 -11.86 4.70 -5.77
C TYR A 36 -11.71 4.46 -4.25
N TYR A 37 -10.61 3.84 -3.84
CA TYR A 37 -10.32 3.58 -2.44
C TYR A 37 -10.13 4.88 -1.67
N ALA A 38 -9.36 5.82 -2.23
CA ALA A 38 -9.10 7.12 -1.63
C ALA A 38 -10.39 7.89 -1.35
N ILE A 39 -11.32 7.91 -2.30
CA ILE A 39 -12.62 8.57 -2.16
C ILE A 39 -13.51 7.80 -1.17
N SER A 40 -13.71 6.51 -1.39
CA SER A 40 -14.69 5.71 -0.66
C SER A 40 -14.30 5.44 0.80
N ARG A 41 -13.00 5.49 1.12
CA ARG A 41 -12.45 5.34 2.47
C ARG A 41 -11.89 6.65 3.04
N ARG A 42 -11.86 7.74 2.28
CA ARG A 42 -11.31 9.05 2.68
C ARG A 42 -9.89 8.95 3.23
N THR A 43 -9.02 8.18 2.57
CA THR A 43 -7.62 7.99 2.97
C THR A 43 -6.76 7.65 1.75
N ILE A 44 -5.62 8.31 1.62
CA ILE A 44 -4.59 8.00 0.62
C ILE A 44 -3.47 7.14 1.20
N THR A 45 -3.57 6.69 2.46
CA THR A 45 -2.49 6.00 3.16
C THR A 45 -2.00 4.75 2.41
N PRO A 46 -2.87 3.86 1.88
CA PRO A 46 -2.39 2.70 1.13
C PRO A 46 -1.65 3.06 -0.16
N LEU A 47 -2.09 4.15 -0.83
CA LEU A 47 -1.43 4.66 -2.04
C LEU A 47 -0.03 5.18 -1.71
N LEU A 48 0.12 5.96 -0.64
CA LEU A 48 1.44 6.46 -0.22
C LEU A 48 2.38 5.33 0.18
N TYR A 49 1.86 4.30 0.86
CA TYR A 49 2.63 3.12 1.21
C TYR A 49 3.06 2.34 -0.04
N GLY A 50 2.17 2.11 -1.01
CA GLY A 50 2.52 1.45 -2.27
C GLY A 50 3.54 2.24 -3.09
N LEU A 51 3.43 3.57 -3.13
CA LEU A 51 4.43 4.43 -3.78
C LEU A 51 5.79 4.35 -3.08
N ALA A 52 5.80 4.42 -1.75
CA ALA A 52 7.03 4.27 -0.97
C ALA A 52 7.67 2.88 -1.17
N ALA A 53 6.85 1.83 -1.31
CA ALA A 53 7.30 0.48 -1.59
C ALA A 53 8.03 0.39 -2.94
N ASN A 54 7.44 0.95 -4.00
CA ASN A 54 8.03 0.98 -5.33
C ASN A 54 9.37 1.75 -5.36
N ILE A 55 9.42 2.90 -4.69
CA ILE A 55 10.65 3.69 -4.56
C ILE A 55 11.73 2.89 -3.79
N ALA A 56 11.36 2.32 -2.64
CA ALA A 56 12.28 1.55 -1.82
C ALA A 56 12.79 0.28 -2.52
N ALA A 57 11.92 -0.38 -3.29
CA ALA A 57 12.25 -1.58 -4.08
C ALA A 57 13.32 -1.30 -5.15
N ILE A 58 13.50 -0.05 -5.58
CA ILE A 58 14.59 0.36 -6.49
C ILE A 58 15.80 0.83 -5.70
N ILE A 59 15.61 1.77 -4.77
CA ILE A 59 16.72 2.47 -4.11
C ILE A 59 17.53 1.55 -3.20
N ILE A 60 16.92 0.54 -2.58
CA ILE A 60 17.61 -0.34 -1.64
C ILE A 60 18.50 -1.37 -2.35
N PRO A 61 18.03 -2.14 -3.35
CA PRO A 61 18.86 -3.16 -3.98
C PRO A 61 19.85 -2.62 -5.02
N MET A 62 19.54 -1.51 -5.70
CA MET A 62 20.40 -1.01 -6.78
C MET A 62 21.84 -0.69 -6.36
N PRO A 63 22.10 -0.01 -5.21
CA PRO A 63 23.46 0.20 -4.72
C PRO A 63 24.21 -1.10 -4.42
N LEU A 64 23.51 -2.13 -3.94
CA LEU A 64 24.12 -3.43 -3.68
C LEU A 64 24.49 -4.12 -4.99
N ILE A 65 23.60 -4.08 -5.98
CA ILE A 65 23.83 -4.65 -7.31
C ILE A 65 25.08 -4.04 -7.96
N ILE A 66 25.21 -2.71 -7.98
CA ILE A 66 26.35 -2.03 -8.63
C ILE A 66 27.68 -2.20 -7.87
N ILE A 67 27.66 -2.55 -6.58
CA ILE A 67 28.88 -2.85 -5.81
C ILE A 67 29.44 -4.23 -6.19
N PHE A 68 28.56 -5.19 -6.47
CA PHE A 68 28.94 -6.59 -6.68
C PHE A 68 28.99 -7.03 -8.14
N LEU A 69 28.38 -6.28 -9.06
CA LEU A 69 28.26 -6.65 -10.47
C LEU A 69 28.75 -5.53 -11.39
N THR A 70 29.42 -5.91 -12.45
CA THR A 70 29.78 -5.02 -13.55
C THR A 70 28.57 -4.66 -14.41
N GLU A 71 28.66 -3.56 -15.16
CA GLU A 71 27.59 -3.16 -16.09
C GLU A 71 27.24 -4.26 -17.10
N GLN A 72 28.25 -5.03 -17.55
CA GLN A 72 28.08 -6.08 -18.53
C GLN A 72 27.37 -7.31 -17.94
N GLU A 73 27.66 -7.66 -16.69
CA GLU A 73 26.94 -8.71 -15.96
C GLU A 73 25.48 -8.31 -15.71
N ILE A 74 25.23 -7.07 -15.29
CA ILE A 74 23.87 -6.54 -15.12
C ILE A 74 23.09 -6.60 -16.44
N ALA A 75 23.71 -6.18 -17.55
CA ALA A 75 23.10 -6.25 -18.88
C ALA A 75 22.77 -7.70 -19.28
N SER A 76 23.64 -8.67 -18.97
CA SER A 76 23.36 -10.08 -19.25
C SER A 76 22.21 -10.63 -18.39
N LEU A 77 22.21 -10.35 -17.08
CA LEU A 77 21.17 -10.81 -16.15
C LEU A 77 19.81 -10.21 -16.46
N THR A 78 19.75 -8.94 -16.88
CA THR A 78 18.48 -8.28 -17.23
C THR A 78 17.85 -8.81 -18.53
N GLN A 79 18.61 -9.55 -19.35
CA GLN A 79 18.06 -10.26 -20.52
C GLN A 79 17.58 -11.68 -20.21
N GLU A 80 17.95 -12.24 -19.06
CA GLU A 80 17.52 -13.57 -18.65
C GLU A 80 16.03 -13.58 -18.26
N PRO A 81 15.16 -14.36 -18.94
CA PRO A 81 13.72 -14.33 -18.70
C PRO A 81 13.33 -14.67 -17.25
N LEU A 82 14.08 -15.57 -16.62
CA LEU A 82 13.84 -15.94 -15.21
C LEU A 82 14.17 -14.78 -14.27
N VAL A 83 15.25 -14.04 -14.53
CA VAL A 83 15.61 -12.86 -13.73
C VAL A 83 14.52 -11.79 -13.87
N TYR A 84 14.03 -11.56 -15.09
CA TYR A 84 12.93 -10.62 -15.32
C TYR A 84 11.66 -10.98 -14.52
N ILE A 85 11.28 -12.26 -14.53
CA ILE A 85 10.13 -12.76 -13.74
C ILE A 85 10.38 -12.57 -12.24
N LEU A 86 11.57 -12.90 -11.75
CA LEU A 86 11.92 -12.77 -10.33
C LEU A 86 11.88 -11.31 -9.87
N VAL A 87 12.39 -10.39 -10.69
CA VAL A 87 12.31 -8.95 -10.43
C VAL A 87 10.84 -8.53 -10.37
N TYR A 88 10.02 -8.92 -11.35
CA TYR A 88 8.60 -8.56 -11.36
C TYR A 88 7.85 -9.09 -10.12
N VAL A 89 8.08 -10.36 -9.75
CA VAL A 89 7.51 -10.97 -8.54
C VAL A 89 7.97 -10.24 -7.28
N TYR A 90 9.24 -9.87 -7.21
CA TYR A 90 9.79 -9.09 -6.09
C TYR A 90 9.08 -7.74 -5.94
N PHE A 91 8.98 -6.95 -7.03
CA PHE A 91 8.28 -5.66 -7.01
C PHE A 91 6.82 -5.83 -6.58
N PHE A 92 6.11 -6.79 -7.18
CA PHE A 92 4.72 -7.08 -6.85
C PHE A 92 4.54 -7.47 -5.37
N ALA A 93 5.40 -8.34 -4.85
CA ALA A 93 5.33 -8.79 -3.46
C ALA A 93 5.61 -7.64 -2.46
N VAL A 94 6.64 -6.83 -2.74
CA VAL A 94 6.99 -5.67 -1.90
C VAL A 94 5.84 -4.66 -1.89
N GLU A 95 5.30 -4.29 -3.04
CA GLU A 95 4.15 -3.39 -3.12
C GLU A 95 2.94 -3.97 -2.37
N LEU A 96 2.60 -5.24 -2.59
CA LEU A 96 1.47 -5.90 -1.96
C LEU A 96 1.55 -5.85 -0.42
N ILE A 97 2.71 -6.20 0.14
CA ILE A 97 2.95 -6.24 1.59
C ILE A 97 2.85 -4.82 2.17
N VAL A 98 3.53 -3.86 1.57
CA VAL A 98 3.61 -2.50 2.11
C VAL A 98 2.26 -1.78 1.95
N THR A 99 1.55 -1.96 0.84
CA THR A 99 0.17 -1.46 0.69
C THR A 99 -0.76 -2.07 1.73
N LYS A 100 -0.63 -3.36 2.06
CA LYS A 100 -1.41 -3.99 3.15
C LYS A 100 -1.14 -3.32 4.49
N LEU A 101 0.12 -3.00 4.80
CA LEU A 101 0.47 -2.22 5.99
C LEU A 101 -0.22 -0.85 5.98
N GLY A 102 -0.25 -0.16 4.84
CA GLY A 102 -0.97 1.10 4.68
C GLY A 102 -2.48 0.97 4.95
N ILE A 103 -3.11 -0.12 4.51
CA ILE A 103 -4.53 -0.42 4.80
C ILE A 103 -4.73 -0.65 6.30
N ASP A 104 -3.88 -1.45 6.94
CA ASP A 104 -4.00 -1.75 8.37
C ASP A 104 -3.80 -0.50 9.23
N ARG A 105 -2.85 0.37 8.87
CA ARG A 105 -2.64 1.67 9.53
C ARG A 105 -3.85 2.58 9.36
N ALA A 106 -4.44 2.65 8.17
CA ALA A 106 -5.64 3.44 7.92
C ALA A 106 -6.86 2.91 8.68
N ARG A 107 -6.96 1.58 8.86
CA ARG A 107 -8.00 0.91 9.65
C ARG A 107 -7.83 1.22 11.13
N GLU A 108 -6.62 1.10 11.66
CA GLU A 108 -6.32 1.35 13.07
C GLU A 108 -6.60 2.81 13.45
N SER A 109 -6.15 3.76 12.63
CA SER A 109 -6.46 5.19 12.82
C SER A 109 -7.97 5.45 12.87
N ALA A 110 -8.74 4.82 11.98
CA ALA A 110 -10.20 4.93 11.99
C ALA A 110 -10.85 4.28 13.22
N ARG A 111 -10.29 3.16 13.69
CA ARG A 111 -10.77 2.45 14.89
C ARG A 111 -10.64 3.31 16.13
N VAL A 112 -9.47 3.93 16.32
CA VAL A 112 -9.21 4.85 17.44
C VAL A 112 -10.17 6.03 17.39
N ALA A 113 -10.38 6.63 16.22
CA ALA A 113 -11.27 7.78 16.09
C ALA A 113 -12.75 7.44 16.39
N LEU A 114 -13.25 6.28 15.93
CA LEU A 114 -14.60 5.81 16.25
C LEU A 114 -14.77 5.49 17.74
N LYS A 115 -13.74 4.92 18.38
CA LYS A 115 -13.76 4.65 19.83
C LYS A 115 -13.87 5.95 20.63
N ASN A 116 -13.09 6.97 20.25
CA ASN A 116 -13.11 8.27 20.93
C ASN A 116 -14.44 9.01 20.73
N GLU A 117 -15.09 8.87 19.57
CA GLU A 117 -16.44 9.42 19.32
C GLU A 117 -17.47 8.80 20.28
N ASN A 118 -17.48 7.47 20.43
CA ASN A 118 -18.42 6.76 21.30
C ASN A 118 -18.21 7.03 22.80
N GLN A 119 -17.03 7.52 23.19
CA GLN A 119 -16.69 7.87 24.58
C GLN A 119 -16.91 9.35 24.90
N SER A 120 -17.19 10.19 23.89
CA SER A 120 -17.59 11.59 24.10
C SER A 120 -19.07 11.62 24.52
N PRO A 121 -19.43 12.27 25.64
CA PRO A 121 -20.84 12.50 25.97
C PRO A 121 -21.54 13.14 24.77
N ALA A 122 -22.80 12.75 24.53
CA ALA A 122 -23.67 13.49 23.64
C ALA A 122 -23.97 14.83 24.33
N ASP A 123 -23.27 15.88 23.92
CA ASP A 123 -23.56 17.26 24.32
C ASP A 123 -24.91 17.72 23.75
#